data_AF-A0A6L7Z5H7-F1
#
_entry.id   AF-A0A6L7Z5H7-F1
#
_cell.length_a   1.000
_cell.length_b   1.000
_cell.length_c   1.000
_cell.angle_alpha   90.00
_cell.angle_beta   90.00
_cell.angle_gamma   90.00
#
_symmetry.space_group_name_H-M   'P 1'
#
loop_
_entity.id
_entity.type
_entity.pdbx_description
1 polymer ?
#
loop_
_entity_poly.entity_id
_entity_poly.type
_entity_poly.pdbx_seq_one_letter_code
_entity_poly.pdbx_strand_id
1 'polypeptide(L)'
;MIPAFDTLTQIGQVDTFSVLVVYSGSGRVNPNVVYEMSWASSDPEVLTADPTGRLGVVVTALDNGAAVLRAVEQQSGLTDSAFVTVQQIPRLLEVVSGSDQEGRSGSKLPNPVVIRVTDFGGTAVTGVTVSVAPEDGAGSVNPGSAVSDEEGLVSTEWTLGDGLGEQSIRIWFDGGPLLWVRARAAS
;
A
#
# COMPACT_ATOMS: atom_id res chain seq x y z
N MET A 1 -2.61 -13.48 -29.31
CA MET A 1 -3.51 -12.79 -28.37
C MET A 1 -2.63 -11.81 -27.60
N ILE A 2 -3.06 -10.55 -27.42
CA ILE A 2 -2.35 -9.64 -26.50
C ILE A 2 -2.80 -10.08 -25.10
N PRO A 3 -1.88 -10.44 -24.19
CA PRO A 3 -2.26 -10.81 -22.83
C PRO A 3 -2.99 -9.66 -22.14
N ALA A 4 -3.96 -9.99 -21.29
CA ALA A 4 -4.65 -9.00 -20.48
C ALA A 4 -3.67 -8.32 -19.51
N PHE A 5 -3.99 -7.10 -19.10
CA PHE A 5 -3.21 -6.35 -18.11
C PHE A 5 -4.13 -5.93 -16.97
N ASP A 6 -3.62 -6.02 -15.74
CA ASP A 6 -4.32 -5.53 -14.56
C ASP A 6 -3.34 -4.98 -13.52
N THR A 7 -3.84 -4.16 -12.60
CA THR A 7 -3.05 -3.55 -11.52
C THR A 7 -3.79 -3.61 -10.19
N LEU A 8 -3.19 -4.32 -9.23
CA LEU A 8 -3.61 -4.36 -7.83
C LEU A 8 -2.88 -3.24 -7.08
N THR A 9 -3.63 -2.46 -6.30
CA THR A 9 -3.18 -1.16 -5.76
C THR A 9 -2.90 -1.17 -4.25
N GLN A 10 -3.04 -2.31 -3.60
CA GLN A 10 -2.76 -2.51 -2.18
C GLN A 10 -2.31 -3.95 -1.93
N ILE A 11 -1.52 -4.14 -0.88
CA ILE A 11 -1.15 -5.48 -0.44
C ILE A 11 -2.36 -6.16 0.22
N GLY A 12 -2.52 -7.45 -0.03
CA GLY A 12 -3.72 -8.20 0.37
C GLY A 12 -4.95 -7.93 -0.50
N GLN A 13 -4.85 -7.12 -1.57
CA GLN A 13 -5.94 -7.00 -2.55
C GLN A 13 -6.23 -8.37 -3.15
N VAL A 14 -7.51 -8.73 -3.17
CA VAL A 14 -8.00 -9.94 -3.80
C VAL A 14 -8.75 -9.54 -5.07
N ASP A 15 -8.47 -10.23 -6.18
CA ASP A 15 -9.20 -10.07 -7.43
C ASP A 15 -9.50 -11.43 -8.09
N THR A 16 -10.41 -11.46 -9.06
CA THR A 16 -10.78 -12.67 -9.80
C THR A 16 -10.44 -12.53 -11.27
N PHE A 17 -9.61 -13.45 -11.75
CA PHE A 17 -9.30 -13.61 -13.17
C PHE A 17 -10.15 -14.73 -13.74
N SER A 18 -10.56 -14.59 -15.00
CA SER A 18 -11.30 -15.63 -15.70
C SER A 18 -10.81 -15.83 -17.12
N VAL A 19 -10.95 -17.06 -17.60
CA VAL A 19 -10.69 -17.46 -18.98
C VAL A 19 -11.95 -18.05 -19.59
N LEU A 20 -12.07 -17.95 -20.91
CA LEU A 20 -13.13 -18.59 -21.68
C LEU A 20 -12.51 -19.53 -22.70
N VAL A 21 -12.91 -20.81 -22.65
CA VAL A 21 -12.53 -21.80 -23.65
C VAL A 21 -13.64 -21.89 -24.69
N VAL A 22 -13.33 -21.58 -25.94
CA VAL A 22 -14.31 -21.47 -27.03
C VAL A 22 -13.94 -22.31 -28.25
N TYR A 23 -14.94 -22.73 -29.02
CA TYR A 23 -14.71 -23.37 -30.31
C TYR A 23 -14.13 -22.38 -31.33
N SER A 24 -13.10 -22.79 -32.06
CA SER A 24 -12.37 -21.97 -33.04
C SER A 24 -13.26 -21.36 -34.14
N GLY A 25 -14.35 -22.03 -34.52
CA GLY A 25 -15.23 -21.59 -35.61
C GLY A 25 -16.49 -20.82 -35.18
N SER A 26 -16.91 -20.92 -33.91
CA SER A 26 -18.17 -20.30 -33.44
C SER A 26 -17.99 -19.31 -32.30
N GLY A 27 -16.82 -19.29 -31.65
CA GLY A 27 -16.56 -18.46 -30.46
C GLY A 27 -17.44 -18.82 -29.25
N ARG A 28 -18.19 -19.93 -29.33
CA ARG A 28 -19.06 -20.40 -28.24
C ARG A 28 -18.31 -21.35 -27.32
N VAL A 29 -18.59 -21.25 -26.02
CA VAL A 29 -18.19 -22.24 -25.02
C VAL A 29 -19.02 -23.52 -25.23
N ASN A 30 -18.42 -24.70 -25.04
CA ASN A 30 -19.20 -25.93 -24.99
C ASN A 30 -19.83 -26.09 -23.59
N PRO A 31 -21.16 -25.97 -23.44
CA PRO A 31 -21.81 -26.08 -22.13
C PRO A 31 -21.77 -27.51 -21.55
N ASN A 32 -21.46 -28.52 -22.37
CA ASN A 32 -21.40 -29.93 -21.96
C ASN A 32 -20.01 -30.38 -21.52
N VAL A 33 -19.01 -29.51 -21.56
CA VAL A 33 -17.63 -29.82 -21.13
C VAL A 33 -17.31 -29.01 -19.89
N VAL A 34 -16.75 -29.70 -18.89
CA VAL A 34 -16.14 -29.07 -17.74
C VAL A 34 -14.68 -28.82 -18.08
N TYR A 35 -14.28 -27.56 -18.09
CA TYR A 35 -12.88 -27.16 -18.27
C TYR A 35 -12.22 -27.04 -16.90
N GLU A 36 -11.23 -27.89 -16.67
CA GLU A 36 -10.36 -27.81 -15.50
C GLU A 36 -9.12 -27.02 -15.90
N MET A 37 -8.82 -25.96 -15.15
CA MET A 37 -7.66 -25.12 -15.39
C MET A 37 -6.64 -25.33 -14.29
N SER A 38 -5.36 -25.25 -14.65
CA SER A 38 -4.30 -24.98 -13.68
C SER A 38 -3.86 -23.52 -13.82
N TRP A 39 -3.72 -22.85 -12.68
CA TRP A 39 -3.31 -21.47 -12.60
C TRP A 39 -1.98 -21.37 -11.87
N ALA A 40 -1.10 -20.53 -12.38
CA ALA A 40 0.19 -20.28 -11.75
C ALA A 40 0.62 -18.83 -11.97
N SER A 41 1.17 -18.23 -10.90
CA SER A 41 1.93 -16.98 -10.99
C SER A 41 3.38 -17.29 -11.36
N SER A 42 4.00 -16.46 -12.19
CA SER A 42 5.45 -16.51 -12.42
C SER A 42 6.26 -16.07 -11.21
N ASP A 43 5.65 -15.31 -10.29
CA ASP A 43 6.25 -14.81 -9.06
C ASP A 43 5.24 -14.91 -7.91
N PRO A 44 5.25 -16.02 -7.16
CA PRO A 44 4.37 -16.23 -6.00
C PRO A 44 4.69 -15.34 -4.80
N GLU A 45 5.84 -14.65 -4.76
CA GLU A 45 6.15 -13.68 -3.70
C GLU A 45 5.41 -12.36 -3.94
N VAL A 46 5.18 -11.99 -5.21
CA VAL A 46 4.40 -10.81 -5.62
C VAL A 46 2.90 -11.08 -5.62
N LEU A 47 2.48 -12.19 -6.22
CA LEU A 47 1.06 -12.52 -6.44
C LEU A 47 0.84 -14.03 -6.34
N THR A 48 -0.08 -14.46 -5.49
CA THR A 48 -0.52 -15.85 -5.46
C THR A 48 -1.83 -16.04 -6.20
N ALA A 49 -2.04 -17.23 -6.74
CA ALA A 49 -3.27 -17.68 -7.36
C ALA A 49 -3.66 -19.02 -6.73
N ASP A 50 -4.96 -19.22 -6.46
CA ASP A 50 -5.43 -20.56 -6.05
C ASP A 50 -5.10 -21.57 -7.17
N PRO A 51 -4.30 -22.62 -6.91
CA PRO A 51 -3.91 -23.58 -7.95
C PRO A 51 -5.09 -24.37 -8.51
N THR A 52 -6.26 -24.30 -7.87
CA THR A 52 -7.49 -24.97 -8.31
C THR A 52 -8.55 -23.95 -8.70
N GLY A 53 -8.81 -23.88 -10.01
CA GLY A 53 -9.86 -23.04 -10.57
C GLY A 53 -10.42 -23.70 -11.81
N ARG A 54 -11.73 -23.57 -12.02
CA ARG A 54 -12.34 -23.90 -13.33
C ARG A 54 -12.01 -22.74 -14.27
N LEU A 55 -13.02 -22.08 -14.80
CA LEU A 55 -12.83 -20.92 -15.67
C LEU A 55 -12.41 -19.63 -14.95
N GLY A 56 -12.19 -19.66 -13.63
CA GLY A 56 -11.70 -18.51 -12.89
C GLY A 56 -10.85 -18.88 -11.69
N VAL A 57 -10.02 -17.93 -11.29
CA VAL A 57 -9.10 -18.04 -10.15
C VAL A 57 -9.15 -16.77 -9.32
N VAL A 58 -9.05 -16.94 -8.02
CA VAL A 58 -8.85 -15.84 -7.08
C VAL A 58 -7.34 -15.62 -6.94
N VAL A 59 -6.91 -14.38 -7.11
CA VAL A 59 -5.52 -13.98 -6.89
C VAL A 59 -5.43 -13.02 -5.71
N THR A 60 -4.29 -13.06 -5.01
CA THR A 60 -4.02 -12.20 -3.85
C THR A 60 -2.67 -11.52 -4.04
N ALA A 61 -2.66 -10.18 -3.96
CA ALA A 61 -1.44 -9.36 -3.94
C ALA A 61 -0.68 -9.58 -2.63
N LEU A 62 0.62 -9.88 -2.71
CA LEU A 62 1.47 -10.14 -1.54
C LEU A 62 2.61 -9.14 -1.40
N ASP A 63 3.22 -8.72 -2.51
CA ASP A 63 4.28 -7.71 -2.50
C ASP A 63 4.26 -6.87 -3.79
N ASN A 64 4.90 -5.71 -3.76
CA ASN A 64 5.05 -4.85 -4.93
C ASN A 64 5.89 -5.53 -6.01
N GLY A 65 5.41 -5.49 -7.25
CA GLY A 65 6.13 -6.12 -8.36
C GLY A 65 5.23 -6.39 -9.55
N ALA A 66 5.72 -7.19 -10.48
CA ALA A 66 4.95 -7.64 -11.63
C ALA A 66 5.09 -9.13 -11.82
N ALA A 67 3.99 -9.81 -12.10
CA ALA A 67 3.93 -11.24 -12.35
C ALA A 67 3.10 -11.55 -13.60
N VAL A 68 3.40 -12.68 -14.23
CA VAL A 68 2.54 -13.26 -15.26
C VAL A 68 1.66 -14.31 -14.61
N LEU A 69 0.34 -14.12 -14.67
CA LEU A 69 -0.64 -15.12 -14.32
C LEU A 69 -0.91 -15.99 -15.56
N ARG A 70 -0.63 -17.29 -15.46
CA ARG A 70 -0.82 -18.25 -16.55
C ARG A 70 -1.93 -19.24 -16.23
N ALA A 71 -2.85 -19.40 -17.17
CA ALA A 71 -3.88 -20.43 -17.16
C ALA A 71 -3.53 -21.54 -18.17
N VAL A 72 -3.72 -22.80 -17.79
CA VAL A 72 -3.56 -23.97 -18.67
C VAL A 72 -4.77 -24.88 -18.55
N GLU A 73 -5.43 -25.18 -19.67
CA GLU A 73 -6.50 -26.18 -19.69
C GLU A 73 -5.87 -27.58 -19.67
N GLN A 74 -6.28 -28.41 -18.71
CA GLN A 74 -5.54 -29.63 -18.35
C GLN A 74 -5.60 -30.74 -19.41
N GLN A 75 -6.61 -30.74 -20.28
CA GLN A 75 -6.87 -31.82 -21.23
C GLN A 75 -6.22 -31.58 -22.60
N SER A 76 -6.25 -30.34 -23.07
CA SER A 76 -5.80 -29.88 -24.38
C SER A 76 -4.48 -29.13 -24.31
N GLY A 77 -4.08 -28.66 -23.12
CA GLY A 77 -2.88 -27.85 -22.95
C GLY A 77 -3.01 -26.44 -23.53
N LEU A 78 -4.23 -25.97 -23.81
CA LEU A 78 -4.46 -24.59 -24.21
C LEU A 78 -4.01 -23.65 -23.10
N THR A 79 -3.39 -22.54 -23.48
CA THR A 79 -2.80 -21.60 -22.54
C THR A 79 -3.26 -20.19 -22.81
N ASP A 80 -3.47 -19.44 -21.73
CA ASP A 80 -3.63 -17.99 -21.78
C ASP A 80 -2.85 -17.35 -20.63
N SER A 81 -2.63 -16.04 -20.74
CA SER A 81 -1.86 -15.30 -19.74
C SER A 81 -2.33 -13.87 -19.57
N ALA A 82 -2.19 -13.37 -18.34
CA ALA A 82 -2.33 -11.96 -18.01
C ALA A 82 -1.04 -11.45 -17.34
N PHE A 83 -0.68 -10.21 -17.64
CA PHE A 83 0.33 -9.47 -16.88
C PHE A 83 -0.37 -8.73 -15.73
N VAL A 84 0.05 -9.00 -14.50
CA VAL A 84 -0.51 -8.39 -13.30
C VAL A 84 0.59 -7.61 -12.61
N THR A 85 0.34 -6.34 -12.33
CA THR A 85 1.23 -5.49 -11.52
C THR A 85 0.61 -5.31 -10.14
N VAL A 86 1.41 -5.47 -9.09
CA VAL A 86 1.06 -5.05 -7.74
C VAL A 86 1.84 -3.77 -7.45
N GLN A 87 1.11 -2.67 -7.28
CA GLN A 87 1.68 -1.36 -6.99
C GLN A 87 0.90 -0.72 -5.85
N GLN A 88 1.39 -0.94 -4.64
CA GLN A 88 0.84 -0.37 -3.43
C GLN A 88 0.80 1.16 -3.50
N ILE A 89 -0.37 1.73 -3.22
CA ILE A 89 -0.58 3.17 -3.21
C ILE A 89 -0.68 3.64 -1.75
N PRO A 90 0.17 4.59 -1.29
CA PRO A 90 0.04 5.16 0.04
C PRO A 90 -1.24 5.97 0.16
N ARG A 91 -1.96 5.81 1.28
CA ARG A 91 -3.28 6.42 1.48
C ARG A 91 -3.48 7.05 2.84
N LEU A 92 -2.85 6.51 3.88
CA LEU A 92 -3.13 6.88 5.26
C LEU A 92 -1.85 7.26 6.00
N LEU A 93 -2.01 8.13 7.01
CA LEU A 93 -1.00 8.48 7.98
C LEU A 93 -1.54 8.18 9.37
N GLU A 94 -0.75 7.48 10.17
CA GLU A 94 -1.11 7.09 11.55
C GLU A 94 -0.05 7.58 12.52
N VAL A 95 -0.48 8.21 13.63
CA VAL A 95 0.46 8.52 14.72
C VAL A 95 0.80 7.24 15.46
N VAL A 96 2.09 6.89 15.49
CA VAL A 96 2.62 5.77 16.28
C VAL A 96 3.05 6.26 17.67
N SER A 97 3.71 7.42 17.75
CA SER A 97 4.13 8.01 19.02
C SER A 97 4.38 9.52 18.91
N GLY A 98 4.54 10.17 20.07
CA GLY A 98 4.98 11.57 20.16
C GLY A 98 3.88 12.64 20.05
N SER A 99 2.61 12.25 19.92
CA SER A 99 1.48 13.18 20.08
C SER A 99 1.15 13.44 21.55
N ASP A 100 0.51 14.59 21.80
CA ASP A 100 -0.06 15.02 23.07
C ASP A 100 0.97 15.07 24.20
N GLN A 101 2.23 15.32 23.84
CA GLN A 101 3.31 15.52 24.80
C GLN A 101 3.22 16.89 25.46
N GLU A 102 3.79 17.00 26.64
CA GLU A 102 4.02 18.29 27.30
C GLU A 102 5.52 18.55 27.43
N GLY A 103 5.91 19.79 27.24
CA GLY A 103 7.29 20.23 27.35
C GLY A 103 7.39 21.66 27.84
N ARG A 104 8.58 22.05 28.29
CA ARG A 104 8.86 23.47 28.52
C ARG A 104 8.83 24.22 27.20
N SER A 105 8.35 25.45 27.25
CA SER A 105 8.41 26.37 26.14
C SER A 105 9.86 26.51 25.62
N GLY A 106 10.03 26.59 24.29
CA GLY A 106 11.34 26.63 23.64
C GLY A 106 12.16 25.33 23.73
N SER A 107 11.63 24.26 24.32
CA SER A 107 12.38 23.02 24.57
C SER A 107 11.97 21.89 23.63
N LYS A 108 12.95 21.00 23.36
CA LYS A 108 12.72 19.73 22.66
C LYS A 108 11.82 18.82 23.48
N LEU A 109 10.82 18.22 22.81
CA LEU A 109 9.94 17.24 23.42
C LEU A 109 10.71 15.93 23.76
N PRO A 110 10.32 15.22 24.83
CA PRO A 110 11.04 14.03 25.29
C PRO A 110 11.04 12.88 24.27
N ASN A 111 9.92 12.65 23.58
CA ASN A 111 9.78 11.60 22.60
C ASN A 111 9.71 12.19 21.18
N PRO A 112 10.30 11.52 20.18
CA PRO A 112 10.09 11.89 18.79
C PRO A 112 8.63 11.67 18.39
N VAL A 113 8.18 12.43 17.38
CA VAL A 113 6.93 12.16 16.68
C VAL A 113 7.21 11.09 15.63
N VAL A 114 6.57 9.93 15.77
CA VAL A 114 6.69 8.81 14.84
C VAL A 114 5.34 8.60 14.16
N ILE A 115 5.36 8.59 12.83
CA ILE A 115 4.20 8.41 11.97
C ILE A 115 4.41 7.16 11.11
N ARG A 116 3.34 6.41 10.85
CA ARG A 116 3.33 5.31 9.90
C ARG A 116 2.53 5.67 8.67
N VAL A 117 3.07 5.35 7.49
CA VAL A 117 2.40 5.45 6.20
C VAL A 117 1.83 4.09 5.83
N THR A 118 0.53 4.03 5.51
CA THR A 118 -0.13 2.77 5.11
C THR A 118 -0.96 2.94 3.83
N ASP A 119 -1.21 1.83 3.15
CA ASP A 119 -2.17 1.74 2.04
C ASP A 119 -3.62 1.66 2.57
N PHE A 120 -4.61 1.50 1.68
CA PHE A 120 -6.01 1.38 2.08
C PHE A 120 -6.31 0.07 2.85
N GLY A 121 -5.47 -0.96 2.70
CA GLY A 121 -5.54 -2.21 3.45
C GLY A 121 -4.91 -2.14 4.85
N GLY A 122 -4.24 -1.03 5.19
CA GLY A 122 -3.52 -0.86 6.44
C GLY A 122 -2.11 -1.46 6.42
N THR A 123 -1.62 -1.91 5.28
CA THR A 123 -0.25 -2.40 5.13
C THR A 123 0.71 -1.24 5.01
N ALA A 124 1.87 -1.34 5.67
CA ALA A 124 2.91 -0.33 5.63
C ALA A 124 3.38 -0.07 4.19
N VAL A 125 3.66 1.20 3.85
CA VAL A 125 4.21 1.60 2.56
C VAL A 125 5.59 2.22 2.76
N THR A 126 6.61 1.56 2.20
CA THR A 126 7.99 2.03 2.22
C THR A 126 8.28 3.02 1.08
N GLY A 127 9.32 3.86 1.23
CA GLY A 127 9.79 4.75 0.18
C GLY A 127 8.97 6.02 -0.01
N VAL A 128 8.00 6.31 0.87
CA VAL A 128 7.14 7.49 0.77
C VAL A 128 7.84 8.68 1.41
N THR A 129 8.00 9.77 0.66
CA THR A 129 8.54 11.03 1.21
C THR A 129 7.45 11.75 1.99
N VAL A 130 7.60 11.79 3.31
CA VAL A 130 6.70 12.50 4.24
C VAL A 130 7.35 13.82 4.63
N SER A 131 6.56 14.89 4.55
CA SER A 131 6.92 16.25 4.96
C SER A 131 6.29 16.58 6.30
N VAL A 132 7.02 17.35 7.12
CA VAL A 132 6.58 17.79 8.44
C VAL A 132 6.88 19.28 8.59
N ALA A 133 5.90 20.06 9.05
CA ALA A 133 6.08 21.48 9.30
C ALA A 133 5.37 21.91 10.60
N PRO A 134 6.02 22.72 11.46
CA PRO A 134 5.33 23.41 12.54
C PRO A 134 4.42 24.50 11.99
N GLU A 135 3.30 24.75 12.67
CA GLU A 135 2.52 25.97 12.46
C GLU A 135 3.26 27.20 12.97
N ASP A 136 2.74 28.38 12.63
CA ASP A 136 3.30 29.64 13.09
C ASP A 136 3.44 29.67 14.62
N GLY A 137 4.68 29.85 15.09
CA GLY A 137 5.00 29.87 16.51
C GLY A 137 5.07 28.49 17.20
N ALA A 138 4.89 27.39 16.48
CA ALA A 138 4.98 26.02 17.02
C ALA A 138 6.43 25.47 17.07
N GLY A 139 7.43 26.34 16.92
CA GLY A 139 8.84 25.99 17.06
C GLY A 139 9.47 25.39 15.80
N SER A 140 10.18 24.27 15.95
CA SER A 140 10.94 23.65 14.85
C SER A 140 10.91 22.13 14.91
N VAL A 141 11.06 21.50 13.74
CA VAL A 141 11.13 20.04 13.59
C VAL A 141 12.43 19.65 12.89
N ASN A 142 13.00 18.49 13.24
CA ASN A 142 14.19 17.96 12.60
C ASN A 142 14.15 16.42 12.56
N PRO A 143 14.16 15.79 11.37
CA PRO A 143 14.11 16.42 10.04
C PRO A 143 12.70 16.94 9.68
N GLY A 144 12.63 17.98 8.84
CA GLY A 144 11.36 18.48 8.26
C GLY A 144 10.81 17.63 7.11
N SER A 145 11.55 16.60 6.69
CA SER A 145 11.11 15.60 5.72
C SER A 145 11.91 14.33 5.89
N ALA A 146 11.27 13.17 5.75
CA ALA A 146 11.94 11.88 5.78
C ALA A 146 11.19 10.85 4.92
N VAL A 147 11.89 9.80 4.52
CA VAL A 147 11.36 8.71 3.70
C VAL A 147 10.94 7.56 4.62
N SER A 148 9.77 6.97 4.39
CA SER A 148 9.29 5.83 5.18
C SER A 148 10.17 4.59 4.98
N ASP A 149 10.49 3.92 6.09
CA ASP A 149 11.28 2.67 6.10
C ASP A 149 10.45 1.42 5.72
N GLU A 150 11.00 0.22 5.91
CA GLU A 150 10.33 -1.05 5.56
C GLU A 150 9.05 -1.27 6.38
N GLU A 151 8.99 -0.74 7.60
CA GLU A 151 7.80 -0.74 8.46
C GLU A 151 6.87 0.46 8.17
N GLY A 152 7.18 1.28 7.16
CA GLY A 152 6.41 2.44 6.76
C GLY A 152 6.58 3.62 7.74
N LEU A 153 7.59 3.61 8.60
CA LEU A 153 7.76 4.60 9.67
C LEU A 153 8.59 5.80 9.23
N VAL A 154 8.19 6.96 9.74
CA VAL A 154 8.92 8.23 9.65
C VAL A 154 8.99 8.85 11.03
N SER A 155 10.15 9.40 11.38
CA SER A 155 10.40 10.03 12.69
C SER A 155 10.90 11.46 12.53
N THR A 156 10.41 12.36 13.39
CA THR A 156 10.97 13.69 13.57
C THR A 156 11.04 14.06 15.04
N GLU A 157 12.08 14.82 15.39
CA GLU A 157 12.15 15.49 16.67
C GLU A 157 11.41 16.82 16.59
N TRP A 158 10.72 17.21 17.66
CA TRP A 158 9.98 18.47 17.72
C TRP A 158 10.44 19.30 18.92
N THR A 159 10.89 20.52 18.66
CA THR A 159 11.17 21.57 19.65
C THR A 159 10.03 22.56 19.65
N LEU A 160 9.36 22.72 20.79
CA LEU A 160 8.25 23.65 20.96
C LEU A 160 8.72 25.10 20.79
N GLY A 161 7.83 25.97 20.32
CA GLY A 161 8.05 27.41 20.31
C GLY A 161 7.92 28.05 21.70
N ASP A 162 8.22 29.35 21.75
CA ASP A 162 8.22 30.17 22.97
C ASP A 162 6.80 30.53 23.49
N GLY A 163 5.75 30.22 22.73
CA GLY A 163 4.37 30.42 23.15
C GLY A 163 3.91 29.32 24.12
N LEU A 164 3.14 29.68 25.15
CA LEU A 164 2.51 28.72 26.05
C LEU A 164 1.22 28.14 25.42
N GLY A 165 0.83 26.95 25.85
CA GLY A 165 -0.41 26.30 25.43
C GLY A 165 -0.23 25.25 24.34
N GLU A 166 -1.33 24.88 23.68
CA GLU A 166 -1.31 23.90 22.60
C GLU A 166 -0.58 24.46 21.38
N GLN A 167 0.35 23.65 20.85
CA GLN A 167 1.04 23.88 19.60
C GLN A 167 0.78 22.69 18.68
N SER A 168 0.96 22.87 17.38
CA SER A 168 0.72 21.80 16.41
C SER A 168 1.72 21.81 15.26
N ILE A 169 2.02 20.61 14.77
CA ILE A 169 2.73 20.36 13.53
C ILE A 169 1.78 19.65 12.56
N ARG A 170 1.96 19.91 11.27
CA ARG A 170 1.26 19.23 10.18
C ARG A 170 2.20 18.27 9.46
N ILE A 171 1.66 17.13 9.05
CA ILE A 171 2.38 16.02 8.42
C ILE A 171 1.60 15.57 7.19
N TRP A 172 2.29 15.41 6.05
CA TRP A 172 1.65 15.02 4.79
C TRP A 172 2.65 14.34 3.83
N PHE A 173 2.14 13.70 2.79
CA PHE A 173 2.90 13.28 1.62
C PHE A 173 2.12 13.68 0.34
N ASP A 174 2.77 13.60 -0.82
CA ASP A 174 2.13 14.00 -2.08
C ASP A 174 0.92 13.10 -2.43
N GLY A 175 -0.22 13.72 -2.73
CA GLY A 175 -1.49 13.01 -2.95
C GLY A 175 -2.11 12.37 -1.70
N GLY A 176 -1.50 12.54 -0.51
CA GLY A 176 -1.94 11.98 0.76
C GLY A 176 -2.81 12.92 1.62
N PRO A 177 -3.29 12.44 2.79
CA PRO A 177 -4.02 13.25 3.74
C PRO A 177 -3.07 14.21 4.50
N LEU A 178 -3.67 15.23 5.12
CA LEU A 178 -3.00 16.06 6.12
C LEU A 178 -3.29 15.50 7.51
N LEU A 179 -2.25 15.20 8.27
CA LEU A 179 -2.31 14.74 9.66
C LEU A 179 -1.78 15.84 10.59
N TRP A 180 -2.48 16.07 11.70
CA TRP A 180 -2.08 17.03 12.72
C TRP A 180 -1.60 16.30 13.96
N VAL A 181 -0.43 16.70 14.48
CA VAL A 181 0.11 16.25 15.77
C VAL A 181 0.20 17.44 16.70
N ARG A 182 -0.21 17.25 17.96
CA ARG A 182 -0.29 18.31 18.96
C ARG A 182 0.66 18.04 20.11
N ALA A 183 1.06 19.11 20.78
CA ALA A 183 1.78 19.08 22.04
C ALA A 183 1.48 20.36 22.82
N ARG A 184 1.83 20.39 24.11
CA ARG A 184 1.60 21.54 24.98
C ARG A 184 2.91 22.10 25.51
N ALA A 185 3.09 23.41 25.36
CA ALA A 185 4.13 24.18 26.00
C ALA A 185 3.67 24.71 27.37
N ALA A 186 4.46 24.43 28.40
CA ALA A 186 4.33 24.97 29.74
C ALA A 186 5.58 25.78 30.13
N SER A 187 5.47 26.55 31.22
CA SER A 187 6.59 27.33 31.79
C SER A 187 7.71 26.46 32.34
#